data_AF-A0A090M375-F1
#
_entry.id   AF-A0A090M375-F1
#
_cell.length_a   1.000
_cell.length_b   1.000
_cell.length_c   1.000
_cell.angle_alpha   90.00
_cell.angle_beta   90.00
_cell.angle_gamma   90.00
#
_symmetry.space_group_name_H-M   'P 1'
#
loop_
_entity.id
_entity.type
_entity.pdbx_description
1 polymer ?
#
loop_
_entity_poly.entity_id
_entity_poly.type
_entity_poly.pdbx_seq_one_letter_code
_entity_poly.pdbx_strand_id
1 'polypeptide(L)'
;MTARVRVGPTAISGHASPRAFRRRATSRHHGRRTSVSTTAASSQDPPKFVRDSRDEARAAQPLDAGRRPEEINAFIGAIKGEIGGTSSSSSETSAVTLALAKEFNVGERVRVTEGRSGATKVQLMHPSGSYADVYLKGSLTVGSWVMANGGEVLFYDDGNSEKPGGISMQFPGITSKSEFRIIETGTVADDTPFVTIELAGDNADSTFKLSVEISLASHNALKMKTTVHNTGSSKFEYPLGHNAHIAVSDAHHGDVYFIGFEDCVYLDKKLHSTKPRVRFTKDLDAMSERCFKLTGPTDKTYLCTNDHNTGVEVGTGCTVYAQNLSGETGCVDRVVFNPWEESPKAYRWYAGLGIGNFGKLRVAEPDSKSSTEVQFKVVDATPSVGIREDFELLEKINTRNMLSRRKIDLSDAELPSDLQ
;
A
#
# COMPACT_ATOMS: atom_id res chain seq x y z
N MET A 1 -26.86 21.35 47.76
CA MET A 1 -25.69 21.57 48.64
C MET A 1 -24.46 21.74 47.77
N THR A 2 -23.81 22.88 47.97
CA THR A 2 -22.82 23.55 47.14
C THR A 2 -21.42 23.07 47.48
N ALA A 3 -20.57 22.84 46.47
CA ALA A 3 -19.13 23.13 46.57
C ALA A 3 -18.49 23.16 45.18
N ARG A 4 -18.26 24.38 44.68
CA ARG A 4 -17.32 24.70 43.59
C ARG A 4 -15.94 24.86 44.22
N VAL A 5 -14.90 24.30 43.62
CA VAL A 5 -13.51 24.69 43.88
C VAL A 5 -12.95 25.33 42.61
N ARG A 6 -12.65 26.63 42.73
CA ARG A 6 -11.87 27.45 41.79
C ARG A 6 -10.39 27.29 42.17
N VAL A 7 -9.52 27.11 41.18
CA VAL A 7 -8.10 27.50 41.29
C VAL A 7 -7.77 28.31 40.04
N GLY A 8 -7.34 29.55 40.25
CA GLY A 8 -6.98 30.50 39.21
C GLY A 8 -5.52 30.37 38.74
N PRO A 9 -5.14 31.14 37.71
CA PRO A 9 -3.86 31.00 37.02
C PRO A 9 -2.76 31.84 37.67
N THR A 10 -1.53 31.33 37.66
CA THR A 10 -0.33 32.09 38.04
C THR A 10 0.42 32.49 36.77
N ALA A 11 0.45 33.80 36.52
CA ALA A 11 1.32 34.42 35.53
C ALA A 11 2.70 34.66 36.16
N ILE A 12 3.77 34.37 35.42
CA ILE A 12 5.11 34.90 35.67
C ILE A 12 5.60 35.57 34.40
N SER A 13 5.69 36.90 34.48
CA SER A 13 6.39 37.79 33.57
C SER A 13 7.90 37.79 33.86
N GLY A 14 8.75 37.96 32.85
CA GLY A 14 10.15 38.33 33.09
C GLY A 14 11.10 38.27 31.90
N HIS A 15 11.11 39.33 31.09
CA HIS A 15 12.26 39.98 30.43
C HIS A 15 13.50 39.17 29.95
N ALA A 16 13.80 39.29 28.65
CA ALA A 16 14.89 40.12 28.09
C ALA A 16 15.54 39.49 26.82
N SER A 17 15.40 40.18 25.70
CA SER A 17 16.28 40.08 24.50
C SER A 17 17.47 41.04 24.69
N PRO A 18 18.43 41.22 23.75
CA PRO A 18 18.77 40.48 22.53
C PRO A 18 20.30 40.23 22.38
N ARG A 19 20.73 39.40 21.42
CA ARG A 19 22.04 39.61 20.77
C ARG A 19 22.06 39.11 19.33
N ALA A 20 22.15 40.07 18.44
CA ALA A 20 22.40 39.92 17.02
C ALA A 20 23.83 39.43 16.78
N PHE A 21 24.00 38.54 15.80
CA PHE A 21 25.25 38.41 15.06
C PHE A 21 24.95 38.37 13.56
N ARG A 22 25.13 39.53 12.93
CA ARG A 22 25.39 39.66 11.49
C ARG A 22 26.74 39.02 11.20
N ARG A 23 26.83 38.11 10.23
CA ARG A 23 27.98 38.09 9.30
C ARG A 23 27.50 37.83 7.88
N ARG A 24 27.82 38.83 7.06
CA ARG A 24 27.70 38.92 5.61
C ARG A 24 29.00 38.36 5.04
N ALA A 25 28.93 37.43 4.09
CA ALA A 25 30.06 37.13 3.21
C ALA A 25 29.52 36.85 1.81
N THR A 26 29.58 37.90 0.99
CA THR A 26 29.50 37.84 -0.46
C THR A 26 30.79 37.23 -1.01
N SER A 27 30.70 36.26 -1.91
CA SER A 27 31.75 36.07 -2.91
C SER A 27 31.12 35.97 -4.30
N ARG A 28 31.47 36.96 -5.11
CA ARG A 28 31.29 36.99 -6.55
C ARG A 28 32.41 36.16 -7.16
N HIS A 29 32.11 35.28 -8.11
CA HIS A 29 33.08 34.92 -9.13
C HIS A 29 32.53 35.24 -10.51
N HIS A 30 33.25 36.14 -11.19
CA HIS A 30 33.19 36.43 -12.61
C HIS A 30 33.97 35.39 -13.40
N GLY A 31 33.56 35.21 -14.66
CA GLY A 31 34.35 34.63 -15.75
C GLY A 31 33.71 33.35 -16.29
N ARG A 32 33.51 33.15 -17.58
CA ARG A 32 33.99 33.89 -18.76
C ARG A 32 33.21 33.35 -19.97
N ARG A 33 32.60 34.25 -20.74
CA ARG A 33 32.15 33.99 -22.11
C ARG A 33 33.38 33.80 -23.00
N THR A 34 33.36 32.78 -23.85
CA THR A 34 34.10 32.74 -25.11
C THR A 34 33.17 32.25 -26.21
N SER A 35 33.07 33.08 -27.23
CA SER A 35 32.33 32.94 -28.47
C SER A 35 33.19 32.28 -29.57
N VAL A 36 32.54 31.41 -30.34
CA VAL A 36 32.60 31.28 -31.83
C VAL A 36 33.94 30.90 -32.49
N SER A 37 33.96 29.76 -33.18
CA SER A 37 34.20 29.72 -34.64
C SER A 37 33.68 28.43 -35.30
N THR A 38 32.89 28.65 -36.34
CA THR A 38 32.38 27.76 -37.40
C THR A 38 33.46 27.08 -38.25
N THR A 39 33.20 25.85 -38.69
CA THR A 39 33.46 25.39 -40.08
C THR A 39 32.42 24.36 -40.51
N ALA A 40 31.91 24.55 -41.72
CA ALA A 40 30.87 23.78 -42.39
C ALA A 40 31.46 22.75 -43.38
N ALA A 41 30.75 21.62 -43.57
CA ALA A 41 30.67 20.80 -44.80
C ALA A 41 29.54 19.77 -44.57
N SER A 42 28.32 19.95 -45.10
CA SER A 42 27.85 19.53 -46.43
C SER A 42 27.98 18.02 -46.74
N SER A 43 26.87 17.27 -46.61
CA SER A 43 26.26 16.50 -47.74
C SER A 43 25.01 15.72 -47.29
N GLN A 44 23.88 16.11 -47.87
CA GLN A 44 22.74 15.33 -48.40
C GLN A 44 22.50 13.88 -47.93
N ASP A 45 21.33 13.62 -47.34
CA ASP A 45 20.25 12.79 -47.93
C ASP A 45 18.97 12.81 -47.03
N PRO A 46 17.75 12.91 -47.59
CA PRO A 46 16.52 12.91 -46.80
C PRO A 46 16.11 11.48 -46.40
N PRO A 47 15.63 11.25 -45.15
CA PRO A 47 15.10 9.95 -44.78
C PRO A 47 13.78 9.67 -45.50
N LYS A 48 13.76 8.56 -46.25
CA LYS A 48 12.56 7.96 -46.84
C LYS A 48 11.59 7.54 -45.74
N PHE A 49 10.36 8.03 -45.83
CA PHE A 49 9.23 7.51 -45.07
C PHE A 49 9.01 6.03 -45.41
N VAL A 50 9.17 5.17 -44.41
CA VAL A 50 8.69 3.79 -44.45
C VAL A 50 7.18 3.85 -44.27
N ARG A 51 6.44 3.53 -45.33
CA ARG A 51 5.01 3.19 -45.26
C ARG A 51 4.90 1.92 -44.42
N ASP A 52 4.30 2.04 -43.24
CA ASP A 52 3.97 0.91 -42.38
C ASP A 52 2.81 0.13 -43.03
N SER A 53 3.02 -1.16 -43.29
CA SER A 53 2.13 -2.07 -44.02
C SER A 53 0.94 -2.54 -43.17
N ARG A 54 0.48 -1.71 -42.22
CA ARG A 54 -0.63 -2.01 -41.30
C ARG A 54 -1.98 -1.49 -41.77
N ASP A 55 -2.03 -0.62 -42.77
CA ASP A 55 -3.29 -0.04 -43.28
C ASP A 55 -4.00 -0.89 -44.35
N GLU A 56 -3.35 -1.91 -44.91
CA GLU A 56 -3.98 -2.79 -45.93
C GLU A 56 -4.75 -3.98 -45.33
N ALA A 57 -4.63 -4.26 -44.03
CA ALA A 57 -5.35 -5.35 -43.37
C ALA A 57 -6.78 -4.98 -42.91
N ARG A 58 -7.19 -3.70 -43.02
CA ARG A 58 -8.50 -3.23 -42.54
C ARG A 58 -9.61 -3.25 -43.60
N ALA A 59 -9.28 -3.56 -44.86
CA ALA A 59 -10.22 -3.55 -45.98
C ALA A 59 -10.83 -4.93 -46.32
N ALA A 60 -10.55 -5.98 -45.53
CA ALA A 60 -10.96 -7.36 -45.85
C ALA A 60 -11.82 -8.03 -44.77
N GLN A 61 -12.53 -7.29 -43.91
CA GLN A 61 -13.53 -7.90 -43.02
C GLN A 61 -14.93 -7.87 -43.66
N PRO A 62 -15.60 -9.04 -43.82
CA PRO A 62 -16.95 -9.08 -44.35
C PRO A 62 -17.96 -8.48 -43.36
N LEU A 63 -19.01 -7.89 -43.93
CA LEU A 63 -20.15 -7.31 -43.23
C LEU A 63 -20.86 -8.35 -42.33
N ASP A 64 -21.22 -7.88 -41.14
CA ASP A 64 -22.04 -8.49 -40.09
C ASP A 64 -23.09 -9.48 -40.64
N ALA A 65 -22.75 -10.77 -40.58
CA ALA A 65 -23.68 -11.87 -40.83
C ALA A 65 -24.17 -12.38 -39.47
N GLY A 66 -25.48 -12.28 -39.24
CA GLY A 66 -26.12 -12.68 -37.99
C GLY A 66 -25.67 -14.05 -37.48
N ARG A 67 -25.57 -14.17 -36.16
CA ARG A 67 -25.06 -15.36 -35.44
C ARG A 67 -25.74 -16.64 -35.92
N ARG A 68 -24.94 -17.67 -36.17
CA ARG A 68 -25.45 -18.97 -36.60
C ARG A 68 -26.14 -19.68 -35.42
N PRO A 69 -27.23 -20.45 -35.65
CA PRO A 69 -27.92 -21.19 -34.59
C PRO A 69 -27.01 -22.12 -33.78
N GLU A 70 -25.94 -22.64 -34.39
CA GLU A 70 -24.93 -23.48 -33.76
C GLU A 70 -24.13 -22.73 -32.67
N GLU A 71 -23.82 -21.46 -32.91
CA GLU A 71 -23.09 -20.60 -31.96
C GLU A 71 -23.99 -20.20 -30.78
N ILE A 72 -25.29 -20.04 -31.03
CA ILE A 72 -26.30 -19.80 -29.99
C ILE A 72 -26.46 -21.04 -29.11
N ASN A 73 -26.47 -22.24 -29.70
CA ASN A 73 -26.60 -23.49 -28.95
C ASN A 73 -25.33 -23.82 -28.15
N ALA A 74 -24.14 -23.51 -28.68
CA ALA A 74 -22.88 -23.62 -27.94
C ALA A 74 -22.84 -22.66 -26.73
N PHE A 75 -23.33 -21.43 -26.89
CA PHE A 75 -23.47 -20.46 -25.80
C PHE A 75 -24.44 -20.94 -24.70
N ILE A 76 -25.58 -21.51 -25.09
CA ILE A 76 -26.55 -22.08 -24.14
C ILE A 76 -25.96 -23.31 -23.42
N GLY A 77 -25.17 -24.15 -24.11
CA GLY A 77 -24.47 -25.29 -23.51
C GLY A 77 -23.42 -24.86 -22.47
N ALA A 78 -22.62 -23.84 -22.79
CA ALA A 78 -21.61 -23.28 -21.89
C ALA A 78 -22.23 -22.65 -20.62
N ILE A 79 -23.39 -21.99 -20.75
CA ILE A 79 -24.14 -21.45 -19.60
C ILE A 79 -24.70 -22.56 -18.71
N LYS A 80 -25.07 -23.70 -19.29
CA LYS A 80 -25.69 -24.82 -18.57
C LYS A 80 -24.70 -25.78 -17.93
N GLY A 81 -23.39 -25.53 -18.04
CA GLY A 81 -22.36 -26.29 -17.34
C GLY A 81 -22.22 -27.74 -17.81
N GLU A 82 -22.70 -28.07 -19.00
CA GLU A 82 -22.40 -29.36 -19.63
C GLU A 82 -21.28 -29.15 -20.64
N ILE A 83 -20.07 -29.64 -20.34
CA ILE A 83 -19.25 -30.47 -21.25
C ILE A 83 -17.96 -30.89 -20.51
N GLY A 84 -17.68 -32.19 -20.65
CA GLY A 84 -16.53 -32.89 -20.12
C GLY A 84 -15.22 -32.51 -20.81
N GLY A 85 -14.14 -32.80 -20.10
CA GLY A 85 -12.81 -32.30 -20.40
C GLY A 85 -12.26 -32.73 -21.75
N THR A 86 -11.54 -31.80 -22.37
CA THR A 86 -10.31 -32.08 -23.11
C THR A 86 -9.46 -30.82 -23.10
N SER A 87 -8.32 -30.92 -22.44
CA SER A 87 -7.30 -29.88 -22.31
C SER A 87 -6.66 -29.59 -23.67
N SER A 88 -6.88 -28.38 -24.19
CA SER A 88 -6.04 -27.76 -25.22
C SER A 88 -5.68 -26.34 -24.76
N SER A 89 -4.37 -26.08 -24.76
CA SER A 89 -3.72 -24.92 -24.15
C SER A 89 -3.67 -23.71 -25.10
N SER A 90 -4.84 -23.22 -25.49
CA SER A 90 -5.02 -21.82 -25.87
C SER A 90 -5.90 -21.22 -24.78
N SER A 91 -5.38 -20.24 -24.04
CA SER A 91 -6.10 -19.50 -23.00
C SER A 91 -7.27 -18.77 -23.66
N GLU A 92 -8.37 -19.48 -23.92
CA GLU A 92 -9.61 -18.88 -24.36
C GLU A 92 -10.09 -18.02 -23.21
N THR A 93 -9.96 -16.71 -23.39
CA THR A 93 -10.48 -15.72 -22.45
C THR A 93 -11.94 -16.04 -22.18
N SER A 94 -12.28 -16.23 -20.91
CA SER A 94 -13.61 -16.63 -20.49
C SER A 94 -14.66 -15.69 -21.06
N ALA A 95 -15.80 -16.24 -21.44
CA ALA A 95 -16.91 -15.46 -21.99
C ALA A 95 -17.35 -14.33 -21.03
N VAL A 96 -17.20 -14.55 -19.72
CA VAL A 96 -17.47 -13.55 -18.68
C VAL A 96 -16.49 -12.38 -18.79
N THR A 97 -15.18 -12.64 -18.87
CA THR A 97 -14.17 -11.59 -19.04
C THR A 97 -14.38 -10.82 -20.33
N LEU A 98 -14.69 -11.49 -21.45
CA LEU A 98 -14.96 -10.83 -22.72
C LEU A 98 -16.20 -9.92 -22.67
N ALA A 99 -17.27 -10.37 -22.00
CA ALA A 99 -18.47 -9.57 -21.81
C ALA A 99 -18.19 -8.31 -20.98
N LEU A 100 -17.48 -8.47 -19.86
CA LEU A 100 -17.09 -7.34 -19.01
C LEU A 100 -16.13 -6.39 -19.72
N ALA A 101 -15.19 -6.90 -20.51
CA ALA A 101 -14.27 -6.07 -21.31
C ALA A 101 -15.02 -5.23 -22.35
N LYS A 102 -16.08 -5.78 -22.95
CA LYS A 102 -16.92 -5.02 -23.89
C LYS A 102 -17.64 -3.85 -23.21
N GLU A 103 -18.01 -4.00 -21.94
CA GLU A 103 -18.79 -3.01 -21.19
C GLU A 103 -17.92 -1.97 -20.48
N PHE A 104 -16.80 -2.40 -19.89
CA PHE A 104 -16.02 -1.60 -18.93
C PHE A 104 -14.60 -1.24 -19.40
N ASN A 105 -14.20 -1.59 -20.62
CA ASN A 105 -12.94 -1.06 -21.16
C ASN A 105 -13.07 0.43 -21.44
N VAL A 106 -12.05 1.19 -21.04
CA VAL A 106 -11.96 2.64 -21.30
C VAL A 106 -10.63 2.95 -21.96
N GLY A 107 -10.64 2.95 -23.30
CA GLY A 107 -9.46 3.19 -24.13
C GLY A 107 -8.29 2.29 -23.74
N GLU A 108 -7.11 2.88 -23.58
CA GLU A 108 -5.91 2.21 -23.08
C GLU A 108 -5.73 2.33 -21.56
N ARG A 109 -6.66 3.01 -20.88
CA ARG A 109 -6.55 3.42 -19.47
C ARG A 109 -7.15 2.40 -18.51
N VAL A 110 -8.21 1.72 -18.92
CA VAL A 110 -8.85 0.66 -18.13
C VAL A 110 -9.12 -0.53 -19.03
N ARG A 111 -8.62 -1.71 -18.63
CA ARG A 111 -8.78 -2.96 -19.38
C ARG A 111 -9.25 -4.09 -18.48
N VAL A 112 -10.35 -4.73 -18.81
CA VAL A 112 -10.76 -5.99 -18.17
C VAL A 112 -10.12 -7.14 -18.92
N THR A 113 -9.35 -7.96 -18.22
CA THR A 113 -8.64 -9.11 -18.81
C THR A 113 -8.65 -10.29 -17.84
N GLU A 114 -8.23 -11.45 -18.32
CA GLU A 114 -7.86 -12.53 -17.42
C GLU A 114 -6.53 -12.22 -16.76
N GLY A 115 -6.46 -12.54 -15.48
CA GLY A 115 -5.26 -12.50 -14.67
C GLY A 115 -4.76 -13.91 -14.40
N ARG A 116 -3.97 -14.03 -13.34
CA ARG A 116 -3.41 -15.30 -12.89
C ARG A 116 -4.54 -16.30 -12.58
N SER A 117 -4.32 -17.56 -12.93
CA SER A 117 -5.28 -18.66 -12.73
C SER A 117 -6.65 -18.43 -13.40
N GLY A 118 -6.71 -17.62 -14.46
CA GLY A 118 -7.95 -17.30 -15.19
C GLY A 118 -8.91 -16.38 -14.42
N ALA A 119 -8.49 -15.81 -13.29
CA ALA A 119 -9.34 -14.89 -12.54
C ALA A 119 -9.52 -13.58 -13.30
N THR A 120 -10.75 -13.08 -13.41
CA THR A 120 -11.01 -11.78 -14.04
C THR A 120 -10.39 -10.66 -13.20
N LYS A 121 -9.64 -9.78 -13.88
CA LYS A 121 -9.05 -8.58 -13.29
C LYS A 121 -9.36 -7.34 -14.13
N VAL A 122 -9.30 -6.18 -13.50
CA VAL A 122 -9.31 -4.87 -14.12
C VAL A 122 -7.93 -4.26 -13.98
N GLN A 123 -7.29 -3.99 -15.11
CA GLN A 123 -6.01 -3.30 -15.16
C GLN A 123 -6.23 -1.80 -15.35
N LEU A 124 -5.70 -1.01 -14.42
CA LEU A 124 -5.65 0.45 -14.50
C LEU A 124 -4.27 0.86 -15.04
N MET A 125 -4.22 1.69 -16.07
CA MET A 125 -2.98 2.15 -16.71
C MET A 125 -2.90 3.68 -16.72
N HIS A 126 -1.95 4.23 -15.98
CA HIS A 126 -1.71 5.67 -15.91
C HIS A 126 -0.86 6.14 -17.12
N PRO A 127 -1.01 7.39 -17.61
CA PRO A 127 -0.24 7.93 -18.74
C PRO A 127 1.28 7.81 -18.64
N SER A 128 1.82 7.76 -17.42
CA SER A 128 3.26 7.57 -17.21
C SER A 128 3.78 6.16 -17.52
N GLY A 129 2.88 5.18 -17.74
CA GLY A 129 3.22 3.77 -17.90
C GLY A 129 3.18 2.94 -16.61
N SER A 130 2.82 3.52 -15.46
CA SER A 130 2.52 2.71 -14.27
C SER A 130 1.15 2.03 -14.42
N TYR A 131 0.97 0.88 -13.78
CA TYR A 131 -0.29 0.16 -13.81
C TYR A 131 -0.58 -0.56 -12.50
N ALA A 132 -1.86 -0.87 -12.28
CA ALA A 132 -2.30 -1.70 -11.16
C ALA A 132 -3.33 -2.73 -11.62
N ASP A 133 -3.24 -3.95 -11.09
CA ASP A 133 -4.16 -5.05 -11.37
C ASP A 133 -5.13 -5.25 -10.20
N VAL A 134 -6.42 -5.00 -10.44
CA VAL A 134 -7.52 -5.15 -9.48
C VAL A 134 -8.24 -6.47 -9.73
N TYR A 135 -8.31 -7.36 -8.74
CA TYR A 135 -8.97 -8.66 -8.89
C TYR A 135 -10.42 -8.59 -8.42
N LEU A 136 -11.32 -9.23 -9.17
CA LEU A 136 -12.76 -9.24 -8.86
C LEU A 136 -13.18 -10.38 -7.93
N LYS A 137 -12.26 -11.29 -7.57
CA LYS A 137 -12.55 -12.49 -6.78
C LYS A 137 -11.70 -12.57 -5.52
N GLY A 138 -12.34 -12.93 -4.43
CA GLY A 138 -11.73 -13.15 -3.12
C GLY A 138 -11.61 -11.87 -2.29
N SER A 139 -10.76 -11.92 -1.26
CA SER A 139 -10.45 -10.77 -0.40
C SER A 139 -9.29 -9.90 -0.93
N LEU A 140 -8.63 -10.35 -1.99
CA LEU A 140 -7.59 -9.61 -2.68
C LEU A 140 -8.22 -8.55 -3.56
N THR A 141 -7.94 -7.27 -3.26
CA THR A 141 -8.46 -6.16 -4.05
C THR A 141 -7.45 -5.74 -5.12
N VAL A 142 -6.16 -5.67 -4.78
CA VAL A 142 -5.09 -5.28 -5.73
C VAL A 142 -3.96 -6.29 -5.68
N GLY A 143 -3.71 -6.97 -6.80
CA GLY A 143 -2.70 -8.04 -6.89
C GLY A 143 -1.33 -7.59 -7.37
N SER A 144 -1.24 -6.50 -8.12
CA SER A 144 0.03 -5.95 -8.62
C SER A 144 -0.11 -4.44 -8.75
N TRP A 145 0.98 -3.72 -8.46
CA TRP A 145 1.10 -2.30 -8.72
C TRP A 145 2.54 -2.00 -9.15
N VAL A 146 2.71 -1.72 -10.43
CA VAL A 146 4.01 -1.50 -11.05
C VAL A 146 4.17 -0.03 -11.40
N MET A 147 5.29 0.53 -10.97
CA MET A 147 5.71 1.91 -11.24
C MET A 147 6.14 2.07 -12.71
N ALA A 148 6.19 3.31 -13.20
CA ALA A 148 6.58 3.60 -14.58
C ALA A 148 8.00 3.11 -14.96
N ASN A 149 8.89 2.94 -13.97
CA ASN A 149 10.22 2.40 -14.15
C ASN A 149 10.27 0.85 -14.17
N GLY A 150 9.11 0.18 -14.07
CA GLY A 150 8.99 -1.28 -14.01
C GLY A 150 9.15 -1.89 -12.61
N GLY A 151 9.35 -1.07 -11.57
CA GLY A 151 9.44 -1.55 -10.19
C GLY A 151 8.07 -1.98 -9.66
N GLU A 152 7.96 -3.24 -9.23
CA GLU A 152 6.78 -3.76 -8.54
C GLU A 152 6.78 -3.27 -7.07
N VAL A 153 5.66 -2.70 -6.64
CA VAL A 153 5.47 -2.16 -5.29
C VAL A 153 4.89 -3.22 -4.36
N LEU A 154 4.11 -4.17 -4.90
CA LEU A 154 3.40 -5.16 -4.12
C LEU A 154 4.03 -6.54 -4.29
N PHE A 155 4.33 -7.19 -3.18
CA PHE A 155 4.71 -8.59 -3.20
C PHE A 155 3.48 -9.45 -3.45
N TYR A 156 3.60 -10.38 -4.39
CA TYR A 156 2.61 -11.40 -4.66
C TYR A 156 3.29 -12.77 -4.68
N ASP A 157 2.75 -13.73 -3.92
CA ASP A 157 3.20 -15.12 -3.91
C ASP A 157 2.40 -15.92 -4.95
N ASP A 158 3.09 -16.35 -6.02
CA ASP A 158 2.55 -17.25 -7.03
C ASP A 158 2.47 -18.70 -6.56
N GLY A 159 3.05 -19.01 -5.40
CA GLY A 159 2.81 -20.27 -4.71
C GLY A 159 1.34 -20.42 -4.37
N ASN A 160 0.88 -21.66 -4.25
CA ASN A 160 -0.50 -22.04 -3.88
C ASN A 160 -0.85 -21.67 -2.42
N SER A 161 -0.41 -20.50 -1.95
CA SER A 161 -0.64 -20.00 -0.61
C SER A 161 -2.06 -19.47 -0.49
N GLU A 162 -2.65 -19.68 0.69
CA GLU A 162 -4.03 -19.28 1.00
C GLU A 162 -4.22 -17.74 0.95
N LYS A 163 -3.12 -16.97 0.93
CA LYS A 163 -3.08 -15.51 0.84
C LYS A 163 -1.95 -15.07 -0.10
N PRO A 164 -2.24 -14.84 -1.38
CA PRO A 164 -1.21 -14.70 -2.41
C PRO A 164 -0.51 -13.32 -2.40
N GLY A 165 -0.57 -12.53 -1.34
CA GLY A 165 0.05 -11.20 -1.26
C GLY A 165 -0.86 -10.06 -1.76
N GLY A 166 -0.28 -8.96 -2.22
CA GLY A 166 -0.98 -7.75 -2.68
C GLY A 166 -1.63 -6.92 -1.58
N ILE A 167 -2.65 -6.12 -1.95
CA ILE A 167 -3.50 -5.38 -1.01
C ILE A 167 -4.82 -6.14 -0.84
N SER A 168 -5.01 -6.68 0.35
CA SER A 168 -6.25 -7.35 0.75
C SER A 168 -7.12 -6.45 1.60
N MET A 169 -8.44 -6.51 1.37
CA MET A 169 -9.41 -5.82 2.20
C MET A 169 -9.82 -6.70 3.39
N GLN A 170 -9.86 -6.08 4.57
CA GLN A 170 -10.37 -6.66 5.81
C GLN A 170 -11.72 -6.04 6.11
N PHE A 171 -12.79 -6.80 5.89
CA PHE A 171 -14.17 -6.39 6.20
C PHE A 171 -15.03 -7.64 6.48
N PRO A 172 -15.95 -7.63 7.47
CA PRO A 172 -16.82 -8.78 7.78
C PRO A 172 -17.69 -9.19 6.58
N GLY A 173 -17.67 -10.47 6.24
CA GLY A 173 -18.44 -11.01 5.11
C GLY A 173 -17.68 -11.09 3.79
N ILE A 174 -16.47 -10.53 3.71
CA ILE A 174 -15.55 -10.84 2.61
C ILE A 174 -14.92 -12.22 2.87
N THR A 175 -14.99 -13.11 1.90
CA THR A 175 -14.41 -14.46 1.94
C THR A 175 -13.56 -14.70 0.69
N SER A 176 -12.82 -15.81 0.64
CA SER A 176 -12.12 -16.24 -0.58
C SER A 176 -13.06 -16.54 -1.77
N LYS A 177 -14.37 -16.64 -1.52
CA LYS A 177 -15.42 -16.87 -2.52
C LYS A 177 -16.19 -15.60 -2.89
N SER A 178 -15.90 -14.47 -2.27
CA SER A 178 -16.56 -13.21 -2.60
C SER A 178 -16.26 -12.81 -4.05
N GLU A 179 -17.28 -12.33 -4.76
CA GLU A 179 -17.16 -11.87 -6.14
C GLU A 179 -17.69 -10.44 -6.23
N PHE A 180 -16.78 -9.53 -6.53
CA PHE A 180 -17.08 -8.12 -6.75
C PHE A 180 -17.58 -7.90 -8.16
N ARG A 181 -18.55 -7.00 -8.30
CA ARG A 181 -19.08 -6.56 -9.59
C ARG A 181 -18.48 -5.20 -9.93
N ILE A 182 -18.12 -5.00 -11.19
CA ILE A 182 -17.77 -3.66 -11.66
C ILE A 182 -19.05 -2.83 -11.73
N ILE A 183 -19.04 -1.67 -11.09
CA ILE A 183 -20.13 -0.68 -11.15
C ILE A 183 -19.78 0.42 -12.14
N GLU A 184 -18.53 0.84 -12.14
CA GLU A 184 -18.07 1.96 -12.96
C GLU A 184 -16.59 1.82 -13.29
N THR A 185 -16.22 2.27 -14.49
CA THR A 185 -14.83 2.44 -14.92
C THR A 185 -14.72 3.77 -15.64
N GLY A 186 -13.60 4.45 -15.47
CA GLY A 186 -13.42 5.71 -16.17
C GLY A 186 -12.04 6.31 -16.00
N THR A 187 -11.96 7.57 -16.39
CA THR A 187 -10.86 8.46 -16.08
C THR A 187 -11.43 9.70 -15.42
N VAL A 188 -10.77 10.18 -14.37
CA VAL A 188 -11.05 11.50 -13.80
C VAL A 188 -10.07 12.52 -14.35
N ALA A 189 -10.08 13.75 -13.83
CA ALA A 189 -9.12 14.79 -14.21
C ALA A 189 -7.66 14.25 -14.21
N ASP A 190 -6.85 14.79 -15.11
CA ASP A 190 -5.47 14.37 -15.37
C ASP A 190 -5.32 12.92 -15.85
N ASP A 191 -6.34 12.38 -16.54
CA ASP A 191 -6.29 11.06 -17.18
C ASP A 191 -6.08 9.91 -16.16
N THR A 192 -6.41 10.16 -14.90
CA THR A 192 -6.29 9.19 -13.80
C THR A 192 -7.31 8.06 -13.99
N PRO A 193 -6.88 6.81 -14.26
CA PRO A 193 -7.80 5.69 -14.42
C PRO A 193 -8.37 5.26 -13.06
N PHE A 194 -9.64 4.85 -13.07
CA PHE A 194 -10.28 4.28 -11.90
C PHE A 194 -11.24 3.14 -12.24
N VAL A 195 -11.51 2.31 -11.24
CA VAL A 195 -12.58 1.32 -11.23
C VAL A 195 -13.32 1.37 -9.90
N THR A 196 -14.64 1.33 -9.95
CA THR A 196 -15.50 1.15 -8.78
C THR A 196 -16.08 -0.26 -8.83
N ILE A 197 -15.82 -1.03 -7.77
CA ILE A 197 -16.33 -2.38 -7.61
C ILE A 197 -17.27 -2.45 -6.39
N GLU A 198 -18.30 -3.27 -6.47
CA GLU A 198 -19.28 -3.46 -5.38
C GLU A 198 -19.43 -4.93 -5.01
N LEU A 199 -19.54 -5.18 -3.70
CA LEU A 199 -19.97 -6.43 -3.12
C LEU A 199 -21.23 -6.16 -2.29
N ALA A 200 -22.34 -6.79 -2.67
CA ALA A 200 -23.48 -6.91 -1.78
C ALA A 200 -23.25 -8.13 -0.87
N GLY A 201 -23.40 -7.92 0.44
CA GLY A 201 -23.19 -8.96 1.43
C GLY A 201 -24.33 -9.02 2.43
N ASP A 202 -24.51 -10.21 2.98
CA ASP A 202 -25.38 -10.47 4.11
C ASP A 202 -24.58 -11.25 5.14
N ASN A 203 -24.46 -10.69 6.33
CA ASN A 203 -23.94 -11.38 7.51
C ASN A 203 -25.12 -11.72 8.40
N ALA A 204 -24.98 -12.71 9.29
CA ALA A 204 -26.09 -13.27 10.09
C ALA A 204 -27.03 -12.24 10.73
N ASP A 205 -26.56 -11.02 11.02
CA ASP A 205 -27.33 -9.93 11.63
C ASP A 205 -27.37 -8.62 10.81
N SER A 206 -26.83 -8.57 9.58
CA SER A 206 -26.63 -7.30 8.85
C SER A 206 -26.51 -7.46 7.33
N THR A 207 -27.32 -6.73 6.57
CA THR A 207 -27.17 -6.58 5.11
C THR A 207 -26.42 -5.30 4.78
N PHE A 208 -25.49 -5.38 3.84
CA PHE A 208 -24.68 -4.23 3.44
C PHE A 208 -24.34 -4.23 1.95
N LYS A 209 -23.99 -3.05 1.45
CA LYS A 209 -23.25 -2.89 0.20
C LYS A 209 -21.90 -2.27 0.51
N LEU A 210 -20.86 -2.91 -0.01
CA LEU A 210 -19.49 -2.47 0.08
C LEU A 210 -19.04 -2.04 -1.32
N SER A 211 -18.82 -0.75 -1.51
CA SER A 211 -18.30 -0.17 -2.75
C SER A 211 -16.85 0.26 -2.54
N VAL A 212 -15.97 -0.06 -3.48
CA VAL A 212 -14.54 0.29 -3.43
C VAL A 212 -14.17 0.93 -4.75
N GLU A 213 -13.83 2.21 -4.70
CA GLU A 213 -13.26 2.92 -5.84
C GLU A 213 -11.74 2.88 -5.71
N ILE A 214 -11.06 2.38 -6.75
CA ILE A 214 -9.61 2.23 -6.81
C ILE A 214 -9.14 3.08 -7.97
N SER A 215 -8.21 4.00 -7.70
CA SER A 215 -7.66 4.90 -8.72
C SER A 215 -6.15 5.00 -8.64
N LEU A 216 -5.52 5.09 -9.82
CA LEU A 216 -4.09 5.32 -9.94
C LEU A 216 -3.84 6.83 -10.10
N ALA A 217 -4.07 7.57 -9.01
CA ALA A 217 -4.15 9.03 -8.94
C ALA A 217 -2.90 9.78 -9.42
N SER A 218 -1.76 9.10 -9.41
CA SER A 218 -0.52 9.58 -10.04
C SER A 218 0.36 8.37 -10.34
N HIS A 219 1.47 8.60 -11.03
CA HIS A 219 2.42 7.53 -11.36
C HIS A 219 2.95 6.76 -10.13
N ASN A 220 2.89 7.37 -8.93
CA ASN A 220 3.42 6.84 -7.68
C ASN A 220 2.39 6.78 -6.54
N ALA A 221 1.09 6.90 -6.82
CA ALA A 221 0.08 6.82 -5.78
C ALA A 221 -1.18 6.03 -6.19
N LEU A 222 -1.49 5.02 -5.38
CA LEU A 222 -2.68 4.19 -5.49
C LEU A 222 -3.67 4.60 -4.40
N LYS A 223 -4.84 5.10 -4.79
CA LYS A 223 -5.90 5.50 -3.87
C LYS A 223 -7.01 4.47 -3.83
N MET A 224 -7.59 4.30 -2.65
CA MET A 224 -8.77 3.47 -2.45
C MET A 224 -9.78 4.21 -1.57
N LYS A 225 -10.99 4.39 -2.10
CA LYS A 225 -12.12 4.93 -1.37
C LYS A 225 -13.13 3.83 -1.13
N THR A 226 -13.26 3.43 0.13
CA THR A 226 -14.18 2.37 0.54
C THR A 226 -15.44 3.00 1.12
N THR A 227 -16.60 2.61 0.62
CA THR A 227 -17.91 3.05 1.08
C THR A 227 -18.73 1.86 1.56
N VAL A 228 -19.22 1.94 2.79
CA VAL A 228 -20.10 0.93 3.40
C VAL A 228 -21.49 1.55 3.51
N HIS A 229 -22.47 0.93 2.87
CA HIS A 229 -23.89 1.26 3.00
C HIS A 229 -24.57 0.14 3.79
N ASN A 230 -25.09 0.46 4.97
CA ASN A 230 -25.96 -0.46 5.70
C ASN A 230 -27.35 -0.45 5.05
N THR A 231 -27.71 -1.53 4.37
CA THR A 231 -29.02 -1.68 3.72
C THR A 231 -30.04 -2.37 4.63
N GLY A 232 -29.63 -2.75 5.84
CA GLY A 232 -30.44 -3.42 6.83
C GLY A 232 -31.20 -2.44 7.72
N SER A 233 -32.02 -3.02 8.60
CA SER A 233 -32.82 -2.28 9.60
C SER A 233 -32.14 -2.16 10.96
N SER A 234 -31.05 -2.89 11.19
CA SER A 234 -30.26 -2.90 12.42
C SER A 234 -28.94 -2.18 12.23
N LYS A 235 -28.47 -1.50 13.28
CA LYS A 235 -27.09 -0.99 13.31
C LYS A 235 -26.11 -2.15 13.47
N PHE A 236 -24.92 -2.02 12.91
CA PHE A 236 -23.84 -2.99 13.12
C PHE A 236 -22.48 -2.33 13.25
N GLU A 237 -21.57 -3.05 13.91
CA GLU A 237 -20.18 -2.63 14.07
C GLU A 237 -19.29 -3.43 13.14
N TYR A 238 -18.27 -2.78 12.57
CA TYR A 238 -17.35 -3.44 11.65
C TYR A 238 -15.93 -2.86 11.72
N PRO A 239 -14.90 -3.72 11.62
CA PRO A 239 -13.57 -3.28 11.27
C PRO A 239 -13.51 -3.02 9.76
N LEU A 240 -12.64 -2.09 9.38
CA LEU A 240 -12.28 -1.86 7.98
C LEU A 240 -10.78 -1.68 7.90
N GLY A 241 -10.13 -2.36 6.98
CA GLY A 241 -8.71 -2.13 6.73
C GLY A 241 -8.23 -2.68 5.39
N HIS A 242 -7.06 -2.21 5.00
CA HIS A 242 -6.35 -2.61 3.79
C HIS A 242 -4.97 -3.09 4.20
N ASN A 243 -4.71 -4.39 4.06
CA ASN A 243 -3.42 -5.01 4.38
C ASN A 243 -2.60 -5.15 3.11
N ALA A 244 -1.55 -4.35 2.98
CA ALA A 244 -0.63 -4.38 1.85
C ALA A 244 0.61 -5.22 2.17
N HIS A 245 0.97 -6.10 1.25
CA HIS A 245 2.26 -6.80 1.24
C HIS A 245 3.21 -5.99 0.37
N ILE A 246 3.97 -5.09 0.99
CA ILE A 246 4.88 -4.21 0.25
C ILE A 246 6.12 -5.00 -0.14
N ALA A 247 6.47 -5.01 -1.43
CA ALA A 247 7.70 -5.63 -1.91
C ALA A 247 8.92 -4.90 -1.35
N VAL A 248 9.88 -5.67 -0.82
CA VAL A 248 11.11 -5.13 -0.22
C VAL A 248 12.34 -5.90 -0.70
N SER A 249 13.52 -5.29 -0.56
CA SER A 249 14.78 -5.91 -0.97
C SER A 249 15.09 -7.19 -0.19
N ASP A 250 14.95 -7.14 1.14
CA ASP A 250 15.07 -8.28 2.06
C ASP A 250 14.62 -7.85 3.47
N ALA A 251 13.52 -8.38 3.98
CA ALA A 251 12.97 -8.03 5.29
C ALA A 251 13.84 -8.50 6.48
N HIS A 252 14.77 -9.44 6.27
CA HIS A 252 15.62 -9.98 7.32
C HIS A 252 17.01 -9.33 7.31
N HIS A 253 17.66 -9.26 6.15
CA HIS A 253 19.04 -8.76 6.05
C HIS A 253 19.17 -7.41 5.33
N GLY A 254 18.08 -6.88 4.78
CA GLY A 254 18.10 -5.64 4.03
C GLY A 254 17.96 -4.39 4.89
N ASP A 255 18.04 -3.25 4.21
CA ASP A 255 17.77 -1.92 4.76
C ASP A 255 16.27 -1.62 4.69
N VAL A 256 15.49 -2.47 5.37
CA VAL A 256 14.02 -2.36 5.47
C VAL A 256 13.64 -1.83 6.84
N TYR A 257 13.01 -0.67 6.87
CA TYR A 257 12.65 0.03 8.11
C TYR A 257 11.18 0.44 8.11
N PHE A 258 10.50 0.20 9.23
CA PHE A 258 9.20 0.80 9.49
C PHE A 258 9.42 2.17 10.14
N ILE A 259 8.71 3.19 9.65
CA ILE A 259 8.84 4.59 10.10
C ILE A 259 7.48 5.21 10.41
N GLY A 260 7.46 6.30 11.19
CA GLY A 260 6.24 7.04 11.51
C GLY A 260 5.42 6.47 12.66
N PHE A 261 6.04 5.65 13.52
CA PHE A 261 5.40 4.97 14.66
C PHE A 261 5.83 5.58 16.02
N GLU A 262 6.31 6.82 16.01
CA GLU A 262 6.66 7.57 17.23
C GLU A 262 5.43 7.84 18.08
N ASP A 263 5.57 7.85 19.41
CA ASP A 263 4.47 8.15 20.34
C ASP A 263 3.16 7.38 20.12
N CYS A 264 3.27 6.09 19.80
CA CYS A 264 2.14 5.21 19.51
C CYS A 264 1.88 4.23 20.65
N VAL A 265 0.60 3.97 20.91
CA VAL A 265 0.16 2.78 21.64
C VAL A 265 0.02 1.65 20.65
N TYR A 266 0.55 0.46 20.95
CA TYR A 266 0.37 -0.70 20.09
C TYR A 266 -0.01 -1.97 20.84
N LEU A 267 -0.76 -2.83 20.14
CA LEU A 267 -1.18 -4.15 20.56
C LEU A 267 -0.29 -5.18 19.88
N ASP A 268 0.50 -5.92 20.67
CA ASP A 268 1.33 -7.01 20.16
C ASP A 268 0.59 -8.35 20.33
N LYS A 269 0.22 -8.97 19.21
CA LYS A 269 -0.52 -10.24 19.20
C LYS A 269 0.40 -11.46 19.27
N LYS A 270 1.70 -11.32 18.99
CA LYS A 270 2.65 -12.45 19.02
C LYS A 270 3.22 -12.68 20.41
N LEU A 271 3.19 -11.69 21.30
CA LEU A 271 3.66 -11.85 22.69
C LEU A 271 2.80 -12.78 23.56
N HIS A 272 1.54 -13.04 23.20
CA HIS A 272 0.68 -13.92 23.98
C HIS A 272 -0.44 -14.51 23.13
N SER A 273 -0.61 -15.84 23.22
CA SER A 273 -1.47 -16.63 22.32
C SER A 273 -2.96 -16.27 22.36
N THR A 274 -3.47 -15.68 23.45
CA THR A 274 -4.91 -15.42 23.62
C THR A 274 -5.27 -13.97 23.94
N LYS A 275 -4.29 -13.11 24.24
CA LYS A 275 -4.54 -11.74 24.70
C LYS A 275 -3.43 -10.81 24.24
N PRO A 276 -3.68 -9.90 23.28
CA PRO A 276 -2.69 -8.94 22.83
C PRO A 276 -2.12 -8.14 24.00
N ARG A 277 -0.82 -7.84 23.96
CA ARG A 277 -0.15 -7.04 24.99
C ARG A 277 -0.06 -5.58 24.55
N VAL A 278 -0.51 -4.69 25.43
CA VAL A 278 -0.38 -3.24 25.23
C VAL A 278 1.07 -2.82 25.51
N ARG A 279 1.59 -1.96 24.65
CA ARG A 279 2.93 -1.39 24.69
C ARG A 279 2.89 0.06 24.18
N PHE A 280 3.94 0.82 24.49
CA PHE A 280 4.08 2.21 24.09
C PHE A 280 5.42 2.36 23.37
N THR A 281 5.46 3.01 22.20
CA THR A 281 6.74 3.23 21.50
C THR A 281 7.62 4.26 22.20
N LYS A 282 7.04 5.14 23.03
CA LYS A 282 7.76 6.03 23.96
C LYS A 282 8.66 5.33 24.98
N ASP A 283 8.38 4.05 25.28
CA ASP A 283 9.19 3.26 26.21
C ASP A 283 10.41 2.63 25.52
N LEU A 284 10.53 2.76 24.19
CA LEU A 284 11.66 2.28 23.41
C LEU A 284 12.82 3.29 23.46
N ASP A 285 14.00 2.85 23.03
CA ASP A 285 15.10 3.78 22.80
C ASP A 285 14.76 4.72 21.62
N ALA A 286 15.40 5.89 21.58
CA ALA A 286 15.11 6.95 20.62
C ALA A 286 15.19 6.49 19.15
N MET A 287 16.06 5.51 18.83
CA MET A 287 16.15 4.98 17.47
C MET A 287 15.01 4.02 17.18
N SER A 288 14.74 3.07 18.08
CA SER A 288 13.64 2.12 17.95
C SER A 288 12.25 2.77 17.97
N GLU A 289 12.10 3.93 18.63
CA GLU A 289 10.89 4.75 18.57
C GLU A 289 10.70 5.39 17.18
N ARG A 290 11.77 5.96 16.62
CA ARG A 290 11.76 6.61 15.30
C ARG A 290 11.58 5.61 14.16
N CYS A 291 12.25 4.46 14.24
CA CYS A 291 12.21 3.44 13.20
C CYS A 291 12.66 2.07 13.71
N PHE A 292 12.14 0.99 13.14
CA PHE A 292 12.55 -0.36 13.54
C PHE A 292 12.61 -1.34 12.37
N LYS A 293 13.45 -2.38 12.53
CA LYS A 293 13.51 -3.56 11.66
C LYS A 293 12.70 -4.71 12.24
N LEU A 294 12.25 -5.62 11.39
CA LEU A 294 11.66 -6.88 11.84
C LEU A 294 12.78 -7.84 12.24
N THR A 295 12.65 -8.47 13.40
CA THR A 295 13.62 -9.44 13.92
C THR A 295 13.01 -10.83 14.17
N GLY A 296 11.77 -11.03 13.73
CA GLY A 296 10.99 -12.23 14.01
C GLY A 296 9.52 -12.10 13.61
N PRO A 297 8.69 -13.12 13.93
CA PRO A 297 7.26 -13.10 13.67
C PRO A 297 6.62 -11.85 14.28
N THR A 298 5.90 -11.09 13.47
CA THR A 298 5.32 -9.81 13.86
C THR A 298 3.84 -9.77 13.49
N ASP A 299 3.00 -9.37 14.43
CA ASP A 299 1.60 -8.97 14.23
C ASP A 299 1.27 -7.91 15.29
N LYS A 300 1.51 -6.65 14.94
CA LYS A 300 1.39 -5.49 15.82
C LYS A 300 0.38 -4.52 15.24
N THR A 301 -0.55 -4.04 16.06
CA THR A 301 -1.53 -3.02 15.69
C THR A 301 -1.22 -1.73 16.43
N TYR A 302 -0.80 -0.70 15.73
CA TYR A 302 -0.52 0.64 16.23
C TYR A 302 -1.78 1.48 16.14
N LEU A 303 -2.15 2.11 17.24
CA LEU A 303 -3.41 2.84 17.40
C LEU A 303 -3.19 4.33 17.19
N CYS A 304 -4.13 4.99 16.50
CA CYS A 304 -4.14 6.45 16.31
C CYS A 304 -2.81 7.03 15.79
N THR A 305 -2.21 6.37 14.81
CA THR A 305 -0.95 6.81 14.19
C THR A 305 -1.11 8.09 13.37
N ASN A 306 0.01 8.75 13.04
CA ASN A 306 -0.01 9.92 12.17
C ASN A 306 -0.52 9.60 10.75
N ASP A 307 -1.41 10.44 10.23
CA ASP A 307 -2.12 10.22 8.97
C ASP A 307 -1.23 10.13 7.72
N HIS A 308 -0.03 10.73 7.72
CA HIS A 308 0.76 10.88 6.48
C HIS A 308 2.17 10.28 6.51
N ASN A 309 2.70 9.96 7.70
CA ASN A 309 4.12 9.67 7.87
C ASN A 309 4.42 8.20 8.19
N THR A 310 3.40 7.34 8.27
CA THR A 310 3.58 5.90 8.50
C THR A 310 3.92 5.18 7.20
N GLY A 311 5.02 4.45 7.18
CA GLY A 311 5.49 3.79 5.96
C GLY A 311 6.56 2.74 6.18
N VAL A 312 6.97 2.14 5.06
CA VAL A 312 8.08 1.19 4.98
C VAL A 312 9.11 1.69 3.99
N GLU A 313 10.36 1.80 4.44
CA GLU A 313 11.52 1.92 3.57
C GLU A 313 11.85 0.55 3.01
N VAL A 314 11.87 0.42 1.68
CA VAL A 314 11.88 -0.91 1.03
C VAL A 314 13.28 -1.44 0.71
N GLY A 315 14.33 -0.72 1.11
CA GLY A 315 15.73 -1.08 0.87
C GLY A 315 16.29 -0.76 -0.53
N THR A 316 15.49 -0.11 -1.39
CA THR A 316 15.90 0.32 -2.74
C THR A 316 16.03 1.83 -2.89
N GLY A 317 15.93 2.58 -1.78
CA GLY A 317 15.92 4.05 -1.78
C GLY A 317 14.52 4.69 -1.91
N CYS A 318 13.48 3.87 -1.90
CA CYS A 318 12.09 4.33 -1.89
C CYS A 318 11.42 4.07 -0.52
N THR A 319 10.41 4.87 -0.21
CA THR A 319 9.49 4.63 0.91
C THR A 319 8.08 4.47 0.39
N VAL A 320 7.35 3.48 0.90
CA VAL A 320 5.91 3.32 0.67
C VAL A 320 5.15 3.77 1.91
N TYR A 321 4.41 4.87 1.79
CA TYR A 321 3.56 5.41 2.86
C TYR A 321 2.15 4.87 2.75
N ALA A 322 1.52 4.61 3.90
CA ALA A 322 0.09 4.33 4.02
C ALA A 322 -0.61 5.55 4.65
N GLN A 323 -1.34 6.30 3.83
CA GLN A 323 -1.87 7.60 4.18
C GLN A 323 -3.38 7.56 4.35
N ASN A 324 -3.86 8.19 5.42
CA ASN A 324 -5.28 8.44 5.64
C ASN A 324 -5.66 9.78 5.00
N LEU A 325 -6.60 9.75 4.05
CA LEU A 325 -7.06 10.96 3.35
C LEU A 325 -8.39 11.49 3.90
N SER A 326 -9.01 10.78 4.85
CA SER A 326 -10.29 11.17 5.47
C SER A 326 -10.14 11.80 6.87
N GLY A 327 -8.91 12.11 7.28
CA GLY A 327 -8.58 12.71 8.58
C GLY A 327 -9.13 11.89 9.76
N GLU A 328 -9.57 12.57 10.82
CA GLU A 328 -10.00 11.93 12.08
C GLU A 328 -11.15 10.91 11.93
N THR A 329 -11.95 11.03 10.86
CA THR A 329 -13.07 10.12 10.59
C THR A 329 -12.66 8.90 9.74
N GLY A 330 -11.40 8.84 9.33
CA GLY A 330 -10.81 7.83 8.46
C GLY A 330 -10.16 6.65 9.18
N CYS A 331 -9.17 6.07 8.53
CA CYS A 331 -8.42 4.90 9.00
C CYS A 331 -7.15 5.33 9.74
N VAL A 332 -7.24 5.43 11.06
CA VAL A 332 -6.19 5.99 11.93
C VAL A 332 -5.23 4.94 12.51
N ASP A 333 -5.54 3.66 12.37
CA ASP A 333 -4.70 2.58 12.89
C ASP A 333 -3.79 2.02 11.80
N ARG A 334 -2.68 1.43 12.22
CA ARG A 334 -1.75 0.71 11.34
C ARG A 334 -1.48 -0.68 11.85
N VAL A 335 -1.24 -1.60 10.93
CA VAL A 335 -0.81 -2.96 11.28
C VAL A 335 0.54 -3.21 10.64
N VAL A 336 1.46 -3.75 11.43
CA VAL A 336 2.72 -4.29 10.92
C VAL A 336 2.67 -5.79 11.10
N PHE A 337 2.86 -6.53 10.01
CA PHE A 337 2.78 -7.98 10.05
C PHE A 337 3.83 -8.63 9.16
N ASN A 338 4.37 -9.74 9.63
CA ASN A 338 5.22 -10.64 8.88
C ASN A 338 5.23 -12.01 9.61
N PRO A 339 4.88 -13.12 8.94
CA PRO A 339 4.83 -14.46 9.55
C PRO A 339 6.22 -15.01 9.85
N TRP A 340 7.28 -14.37 9.32
CA TRP A 340 8.66 -14.82 9.43
C TRP A 340 8.83 -16.24 8.88
N GLU A 341 9.60 -17.07 9.57
CA GLU A 341 9.88 -18.46 9.20
C GLU A 341 8.64 -19.38 9.16
N GLU A 342 7.46 -18.94 9.63
CA GLU A 342 6.19 -19.64 9.36
C GLU A 342 5.87 -19.68 7.84
N SER A 343 6.43 -18.75 7.05
CA SER A 343 6.36 -18.71 5.58
C SER A 343 7.76 -18.54 4.96
N PRO A 344 8.60 -19.58 5.00
CA PRO A 344 10.05 -19.47 4.74
C PRO A 344 10.39 -19.04 3.31
N LYS A 345 9.45 -19.21 2.35
CA LYS A 345 9.64 -18.85 0.95
C LYS A 345 9.33 -17.37 0.65
N ALA A 346 8.43 -16.76 1.42
CA ALA A 346 7.86 -15.46 1.09
C ALA A 346 8.27 -14.34 2.06
N TYR A 347 8.48 -14.65 3.34
CA TYR A 347 8.59 -13.65 4.40
C TYR A 347 9.70 -12.60 4.19
N ARG A 348 10.77 -12.97 3.49
CA ARG A 348 11.90 -12.07 3.19
C ARG A 348 11.57 -11.03 2.14
N TRP A 349 10.60 -11.29 1.28
CA TRP A 349 10.35 -10.47 0.09
C TRP A 349 9.25 -9.44 0.29
N TYR A 350 8.67 -9.37 1.49
CA TYR A 350 7.69 -8.35 1.80
C TYR A 350 7.74 -7.84 3.24
N ALA A 351 7.25 -6.62 3.40
CA ALA A 351 6.92 -6.01 4.67
C ALA A 351 5.41 -5.75 4.70
N GLY A 352 4.70 -6.38 5.64
CA GLY A 352 3.26 -6.18 5.77
C GLY A 352 2.95 -4.84 6.44
N LEU A 353 2.25 -3.97 5.71
CA LEU A 353 1.77 -2.67 6.20
C LEU A 353 0.26 -2.57 5.94
N GLY A 354 -0.51 -2.51 7.02
CA GLY A 354 -1.95 -2.32 6.98
C GLY A 354 -2.36 -0.93 7.43
N ILE A 355 -3.47 -0.42 6.89
CA ILE A 355 -4.15 0.81 7.31
C ILE A 355 -5.64 0.51 7.53
N GLY A 356 -6.20 0.94 8.66
CA GLY A 356 -7.58 0.63 8.99
C GLY A 356 -8.11 1.24 10.29
N ASN A 357 -9.27 0.74 10.72
CA ASN A 357 -9.89 0.97 12.02
C ASN A 357 -9.93 -0.38 12.76
N PHE A 358 -8.83 -0.73 13.41
CA PHE A 358 -8.63 -2.03 14.06
C PHE A 358 -8.83 -1.95 15.58
N GLY A 359 -8.47 -0.81 16.19
CA GLY A 359 -8.63 -0.59 17.63
C GLY A 359 -10.01 -0.10 18.02
N LYS A 360 -10.72 0.57 17.10
CA LYS A 360 -12.09 1.05 17.30
C LYS A 360 -12.95 0.68 16.10
N LEU A 361 -13.94 -0.18 16.31
CA LEU A 361 -14.88 -0.56 15.27
C LEU A 361 -15.70 0.66 14.83
N ARG A 362 -16.01 0.71 13.54
CA ARG A 362 -16.95 1.68 12.98
C ARG A 362 -18.36 1.20 13.22
N VAL A 363 -19.30 2.14 13.32
CA VAL A 363 -20.73 1.85 13.46
C VAL A 363 -21.43 2.28 12.16
N ALA A 364 -22.19 1.36 11.56
CA ALA A 364 -23.09 1.69 10.47
C ALA A 364 -24.53 1.69 10.98
N GLU A 365 -25.14 2.88 11.05
CA GLU A 365 -26.56 3.03 11.37
C GLU A 365 -27.44 2.54 10.19
N PRO A 366 -28.70 2.13 10.42
CA PRO A 366 -29.61 1.72 9.36
C PRO A 366 -29.72 2.78 8.26
N ASP A 367 -29.65 2.34 7.00
CA ASP A 367 -29.65 3.17 5.79
C ASP A 367 -28.55 4.27 5.73
N SER A 368 -27.53 4.17 6.57
CA SER A 368 -26.40 5.10 6.54
C SER A 368 -25.32 4.66 5.56
N LYS A 369 -24.63 5.65 4.99
CA LYS A 369 -23.41 5.45 4.20
C LYS A 369 -22.24 6.09 4.93
N SER A 370 -21.14 5.36 5.03
CA SER A 370 -19.86 5.93 5.47
C SER A 370 -18.77 5.61 4.47
N SER A 371 -17.89 6.57 4.24
CA SER A 371 -16.76 6.42 3.31
C SER A 371 -15.46 6.73 4.02
N THR A 372 -14.41 6.00 3.66
CA THR A 372 -13.04 6.25 4.08
C THR A 372 -12.13 6.18 2.85
N GLU A 373 -11.17 7.08 2.78
CA GLU A 373 -10.20 7.16 1.69
C GLU A 373 -8.79 6.96 2.23
N VAL A 374 -8.07 6.02 1.64
CA VAL A 374 -6.68 5.71 1.94
C VAL A 374 -5.84 5.79 0.68
N GLN A 375 -4.54 6.06 0.85
CA GLN A 375 -3.58 6.10 -0.24
C GLN A 375 -2.31 5.34 0.13
N PHE A 376 -1.86 4.47 -0.76
CA PHE A 376 -0.48 3.99 -0.77
C PHE A 376 0.34 4.84 -1.72
N LYS A 377 1.44 5.42 -1.24
CA LYS A 377 2.26 6.36 -2.02
C LYS A 377 3.73 5.99 -1.96
N VAL A 378 4.36 5.86 -3.13
CA VAL A 378 5.80 5.68 -3.27
C VAL A 378 6.48 7.04 -3.34
N VAL A 379 7.53 7.25 -2.55
CA VAL A 379 8.33 8.47 -2.57
C VAL A 379 9.80 8.11 -2.82
N ASP A 380 10.34 8.68 -3.91
CA ASP A 380 11.75 8.57 -4.31
C ASP A 380 12.56 9.66 -3.59
N ALA A 381 12.83 9.46 -2.31
CA ALA A 381 13.77 10.20 -1.48
C ALA A 381 13.56 9.71 -0.04
N THR A 382 14.40 8.81 0.41
CA THR A 382 14.24 8.18 1.72
C THR A 382 14.78 9.07 2.86
N PRO A 383 14.07 9.11 4.00
CA PRO A 383 14.68 9.40 5.31
C PRO A 383 15.85 8.44 5.66
N SER A 384 15.88 7.26 5.02
CA SER A 384 16.80 6.14 5.21
C SER A 384 18.28 6.48 5.22
N VAL A 385 18.73 7.46 4.42
CA VAL A 385 20.15 7.86 4.44
C VAL A 385 20.51 8.40 5.82
N GLY A 386 19.67 9.27 6.37
CA GLY A 386 19.83 9.76 7.74
C GLY A 386 19.61 8.65 8.78
N ILE A 387 18.60 7.80 8.60
CA ILE A 387 18.33 6.70 9.55
C ILE A 387 19.50 5.71 9.62
N ARG A 388 20.09 5.32 8.49
CA ARG A 388 21.23 4.40 8.44
C ARG A 388 22.47 5.01 9.08
N GLU A 389 22.77 6.27 8.76
CA GLU A 389 23.87 7.01 9.39
C GLU A 389 23.68 7.10 10.91
N ASP A 390 22.45 7.34 11.36
CA ASP A 390 22.09 7.38 12.78
C ASP A 390 22.24 6.01 13.45
N PHE A 391 21.83 4.90 12.80
CA PHE A 391 22.05 3.54 13.28
C PHE A 391 23.53 3.20 13.43
N GLU A 392 24.33 3.47 12.40
CA GLU A 392 25.77 3.23 12.44
C GLU A 392 26.46 4.06 13.53
N LEU A 393 26.03 5.31 13.72
CA LEU A 393 26.55 6.18 14.76
C LEU A 393 26.19 5.66 16.16
N LEU A 394 24.95 5.23 16.36
CA LEU A 394 24.50 4.69 17.64
C LEU A 394 25.23 3.39 17.98
N GLU A 395 25.42 2.51 17.00
CA GLU A 395 26.19 1.28 17.18
C GLU A 395 27.64 1.59 17.57
N LYS A 396 28.31 2.51 16.86
CA LYS A 396 29.66 2.97 17.21
C LYS A 396 29.74 3.54 18.62
N ILE A 397 28.75 4.35 19.04
CA ILE A 397 28.68 4.90 20.40
C ILE A 397 28.51 3.78 21.43
N ASN A 398 27.60 2.82 21.18
CA ASN A 398 27.36 1.69 22.07
C ASN A 398 28.59 0.78 22.20
N THR A 399 29.28 0.47 21.09
CA THR A 399 30.53 -0.30 21.12
C THR A 399 31.60 0.44 21.91
N ARG A 400 31.75 1.76 21.72
CA ARG A 400 32.70 2.58 22.48
C ARG A 400 32.37 2.58 23.97
N ASN A 401 31.09 2.73 24.32
CA ASN A 401 30.64 2.72 25.70
C ASN A 401 30.89 1.36 26.37
N MET A 402 30.61 0.25 25.68
CA MET A 402 30.89 -1.11 26.16
C MET A 402 32.38 -1.34 26.39
N LEU A 403 33.24 -0.90 25.48
CA LEU A 403 34.71 -1.00 25.64
C LEU A 403 35.25 -0.10 26.76
N SER A 404 34.54 1.00 27.07
CA SER A 404 34.92 1.94 28.13
C SER A 404 34.38 1.57 29.52
N ARG A 405 33.47 0.59 29.63
CA ARG A 405 33.04 0.06 30.93
C ARG A 405 34.26 -0.56 31.60
N ARG A 406 34.70 0.04 32.72
CA ARG A 406 35.72 -0.57 33.58
C ARG A 406 35.28 -2.00 33.85
N LYS A 407 36.12 -2.98 33.51
CA LYS A 407 35.95 -4.34 34.02
C LYS A 407 35.93 -4.21 35.55
N ILE A 408 34.78 -4.48 36.14
CA ILE A 408 34.69 -4.64 37.59
C ILE A 408 35.52 -5.88 37.86
N ASP A 409 36.67 -5.69 38.48
CA ASP A 409 37.51 -6.80 38.89
C ASP A 409 36.83 -7.45 40.10
N LEU A 410 36.13 -8.56 39.83
CA LEU A 410 35.41 -9.31 40.86
C LEU A 410 36.35 -10.17 41.70
N SER A 411 37.67 -10.17 41.44
CA SER A 411 38.63 -10.91 42.26
C SER A 411 38.92 -10.24 43.61
N ASP A 412 38.70 -8.92 43.73
CA ASP A 412 39.03 -8.12 44.92
C ASP A 412 37.83 -7.40 45.55
N ALA A 413 36.60 -7.62 45.04
CA ALA A 413 35.41 -7.04 45.62
C ALA A 413 34.94 -7.89 46.81
N GLU A 414 35.21 -7.44 48.04
CA GLU A 414 34.44 -7.88 49.21
C GLU A 414 32.95 -7.67 48.88
N LEU A 415 32.21 -8.78 48.76
CA LEU A 415 30.76 -8.74 48.63
C LEU A 415 30.18 -7.87 49.75
N PRO A 416 29.25 -6.95 49.46
CA PRO A 416 28.54 -6.21 50.49
C PRO A 416 28.02 -7.17 51.56
N SER A 417 28.19 -6.83 52.83
CA SER A 417 27.82 -7.65 54.00
C SER A 417 26.35 -8.10 54.03
N ASP A 418 25.54 -7.48 53.20
CA ASP A 418 24.10 -7.70 52.98
C ASP A 418 23.82 -8.76 51.90
N LEU A 419 24.86 -9.26 51.21
CA LEU A 419 24.84 -10.38 50.27
C LEU A 419 25.72 -11.56 50.71
N GLN A 420 26.33 -11.48 51.91
CA GLN A 420 26.91 -12.62 52.64
C GLN A 420 25.90 -13.15 53.64
#